data_AF-A0A1B6FDP4-F1
#
_entry.id   AF-A0A1B6FDP4-F1
#
_cell.length_a   1.000
_cell.length_b   1.000
_cell.length_c   1.000
_cell.angle_alpha   90.00
_cell.angle_beta   90.00
_cell.angle_gamma   90.00
#
_symmetry.space_group_name_H-M   'P 1'
#
loop_
_entity.id
_entity.type
_entity.pdbx_description
1 polymer ?
#
loop_
_entity_poly.entity_id
_entity_poly.type
_entity_poly.pdbx_seq_one_letter_code
_entity_poly.pdbx_strand_id
1 'polypeptide(L)'
;HYGQEAVISLTPVVTVPRFRESRQFTPQNIELFRLYLKAETWNDMYDKGDFNDKFNAFTDQILHYFEVCFPMKRCKAGSKPSLLKQNLTTQLCSLETMSFFYIPNRRIWMLLIRFVCNKNKRRMLSKRLFVNLNLRL
;
A
#
# COMPACT_ATOMS: atom_id res chain seq x y z
N HIS A 1 23.32 -50.12 -17.05
CA HIS A 1 22.62 -48.95 -17.60
C HIS A 1 22.75 -47.81 -16.60
N TYR A 2 23.54 -46.79 -16.92
CA TYR A 2 23.71 -45.62 -16.05
C TYR A 2 22.63 -44.60 -16.40
N GLY A 3 21.76 -44.27 -15.44
CA GLY A 3 20.79 -43.18 -15.60
C GLY A 3 21.52 -41.84 -15.50
N GLN A 4 21.29 -40.97 -16.48
CA GLN A 4 21.75 -39.58 -16.41
C GLN A 4 20.60 -38.70 -15.91
N GLU A 5 20.88 -37.91 -14.88
CA GLU A 5 19.95 -36.90 -14.38
C GLU A 5 20.24 -35.57 -15.09
N ALA A 6 19.24 -35.04 -15.79
CA ALA A 6 19.32 -33.73 -16.45
C ALA A 6 18.73 -32.66 -15.52
N VAL A 7 19.60 -31.81 -14.97
CA VAL A 7 19.17 -30.66 -14.15
C VAL A 7 18.94 -29.45 -15.06
N ILE A 8 17.67 -29.11 -15.29
CA ILE A 8 17.28 -27.93 -16.05
C ILE A 8 17.24 -26.73 -15.09
N SER A 9 18.26 -25.87 -15.15
CA SER A 9 18.27 -24.61 -14.42
C SER A 9 17.42 -23.58 -15.16
N LEU A 10 16.16 -23.42 -14.75
CA LEU A 10 15.31 -22.34 -15.22
C LEU A 10 15.73 -21.05 -14.51
N THR A 11 16.40 -20.14 -15.22
CA THR A 11 16.61 -18.79 -14.71
C THR A 11 15.25 -18.09 -14.62
N PRO A 12 14.80 -17.65 -13.43
CA PRO A 12 13.52 -16.98 -13.31
C PRO A 12 13.59 -15.67 -14.09
N VAL A 13 12.77 -15.55 -15.13
CA VAL A 13 12.60 -14.29 -15.85
C VAL A 13 11.93 -13.31 -14.89
N VAL A 14 12.72 -12.45 -14.26
CA VAL A 14 12.20 -11.40 -13.38
C VAL A 14 11.60 -10.31 -14.26
N THR A 15 10.31 -10.44 -14.56
CA THR A 15 9.57 -9.36 -15.24
C THR A 15 9.36 -8.22 -14.26
N VAL A 16 10.16 -7.16 -14.38
CA VAL A 16 9.97 -5.95 -13.57
C VAL A 16 8.65 -5.30 -14.00
N PRO A 17 7.72 -5.01 -13.06
CA PRO A 17 6.44 -4.41 -13.41
C PRO A 17 6.65 -3.03 -14.02
N ARG A 18 6.08 -2.79 -15.21
CA ARG A 18 6.20 -1.50 -15.93
C ARG A 18 5.49 -0.34 -15.23
N PHE A 19 4.51 -0.65 -14.39
CA PHE A 19 3.69 0.33 -13.69
C PHE A 19 3.56 -0.02 -12.22
N ARG A 20 3.48 1.00 -11.38
CA ARG A 20 3.07 0.90 -9.97
C ARG A 20 1.81 1.70 -9.78
N GLU A 21 0.92 1.21 -8.94
CA GLU A 21 -0.23 1.97 -8.47
C GLU A 21 0.13 2.65 -7.15
N SER A 22 -0.22 3.92 -7.02
CA SER A 22 0.07 4.70 -5.83
C SER A 22 -1.02 5.74 -5.60
N ARG A 23 -1.32 6.02 -4.33
CA ARG A 23 -2.23 7.08 -3.90
C ARG A 23 -1.40 8.22 -3.32
N GLN A 24 -1.80 9.46 -3.62
CA GLN A 24 -1.15 10.66 -3.10
C GLN A 24 -1.93 11.20 -1.90
N PHE A 25 -1.24 11.38 -0.78
CA PHE A 25 -1.81 11.91 0.46
C PHE A 25 -1.34 13.35 0.67
N THR A 26 -1.91 14.28 -0.10
CA THR A 26 -1.63 15.71 0.07
C THR A 26 -2.45 16.27 1.25
N PRO A 27 -1.98 17.35 1.91
CA PRO A 27 -2.77 18.01 2.96
C PRO A 27 -4.18 18.39 2.51
N GLN A 28 -4.32 18.86 1.27
CA GLN A 28 -5.61 19.25 0.69
C GLN A 28 -6.57 18.04 0.57
N ASN A 29 -6.06 16.87 0.14
CA ASN A 29 -6.89 15.66 0.06
C ASN A 29 -7.33 15.18 1.45
N ILE A 30 -6.48 15.38 2.47
CA ILE A 30 -6.81 15.04 3.86
C ILE A 30 -7.89 15.99 4.40
N GLU A 31 -7.79 17.28 4.12
CA GLU A 31 -8.81 18.26 4.49
C GLU A 31 -10.14 17.99 3.80
N LEU A 32 -10.12 17.67 2.50
CA LEU A 32 -11.30 17.28 1.75
C LEU A 32 -11.95 16.02 2.33
N PHE A 33 -11.16 15.00 2.67
CA PHE A 33 -11.67 13.79 3.31
C PHE A 33 -12.30 14.09 4.68
N ARG A 34 -11.69 14.96 5.47
CA ARG A 34 -12.28 15.43 6.75
C ARG A 34 -13.58 16.18 6.54
N LEU A 35 -13.70 16.94 5.46
CA LEU A 35 -14.93 17.65 5.12
C LEU A 35 -16.06 16.67 4.79
N TYR A 36 -15.81 15.66 3.97
CA TYR A 36 -16.78 14.59 3.71
C TYR A 36 -17.23 13.87 4.99
N LEU A 37 -16.28 13.51 5.86
CA LEU A 37 -16.61 12.86 7.13
C LEU A 37 -17.44 13.74 8.07
N LYS A 38 -17.27 15.07 8.03
CA LYS A 38 -18.06 16.01 8.83
C LYS A 38 -19.46 16.24 8.27
N ALA A 39 -19.61 16.16 6.95
CA ALA A 39 -20.89 16.34 6.28
C ALA A 39 -21.81 15.11 6.36
N GLU A 40 -21.25 13.94 6.67
CA GLU A 40 -21.97 12.67 6.73
C GLU A 40 -22.90 12.57 7.95
N THR A 41 -24.16 12.21 7.71
CA THR A 41 -25.21 12.12 8.74
C THR A 41 -25.47 10.69 9.21
N TRP A 42 -25.02 9.68 8.44
CA TRP A 42 -25.14 8.24 8.76
C TRP A 42 -26.57 7.71 8.92
N ASN A 43 -27.61 8.48 8.53
CA ASN A 43 -29.01 8.07 8.67
C ASN A 43 -29.29 6.76 7.92
N ASP A 44 -28.82 6.65 6.68
CA ASP A 44 -28.99 5.46 5.83
C ASP A 44 -28.41 4.18 6.44
N MET A 45 -27.38 4.32 7.30
CA MET A 45 -26.81 3.21 8.06
C MET A 45 -27.73 2.80 9.21
N TYR A 46 -28.28 3.77 9.95
CA TYR A 46 -29.14 3.47 11.09
C TYR A 46 -30.47 2.81 10.69
N ASP A 47 -30.96 3.13 9.49
CA ASP A 47 -32.20 2.57 8.92
C ASP A 47 -32.12 1.08 8.57
N LYS A 48 -30.92 0.48 8.52
CA LYS A 48 -30.77 -0.97 8.27
C LYS A 48 -31.20 -1.77 9.50
N GLY A 49 -31.81 -2.94 9.27
CA GLY A 49 -32.26 -3.83 10.36
C GLY A 49 -31.13 -4.63 10.99
N ASP A 50 -30.25 -5.23 10.18
CA ASP A 50 -29.15 -6.09 10.65
C ASP A 50 -27.87 -5.29 10.94
N PHE A 51 -27.17 -5.64 12.01
CA PHE A 51 -25.89 -5.06 12.38
C PHE A 51 -24.83 -5.23 11.28
N ASN A 52 -24.83 -6.39 10.61
CA ASN A 52 -23.87 -6.66 9.55
C ASN A 52 -24.08 -5.71 8.36
N ASP A 53 -25.34 -5.43 8.02
CA ASP A 53 -25.69 -4.49 6.95
C ASP A 53 -25.29 -3.05 7.30
N LYS A 54 -25.45 -2.64 8.57
CA LYS A 54 -24.95 -1.33 9.06
C LYS A 54 -23.44 -1.22 8.85
N PHE A 55 -22.71 -2.25 9.25
CA PHE A 55 -21.26 -2.27 9.15
C PHE A 55 -20.77 -2.25 7.69
N ASN A 56 -21.46 -2.96 6.80
CA ASN A 56 -21.19 -2.95 5.37
C ASN A 56 -21.45 -1.57 4.78
N ALA A 57 -22.61 -0.97 5.06
CA ALA A 57 -22.96 0.37 4.59
C ALA A 57 -21.94 1.44 5.07
N PHE A 58 -21.57 1.40 6.35
CA PHE A 58 -20.51 2.26 6.90
C PHE A 58 -19.18 2.08 6.14
N THR A 59 -18.76 0.83 5.96
CA THR A 59 -17.48 0.53 5.33
C THR A 59 -17.45 0.98 3.87
N ASP A 60 -18.54 0.76 3.14
CA ASP A 60 -18.66 1.14 1.75
C ASP A 60 -18.67 2.66 1.58
N GLN A 61 -19.37 3.38 2.46
CA GLN A 61 -19.39 4.84 2.45
C GLN A 61 -18.00 5.44 2.73
N ILE A 62 -17.30 4.93 3.75
CA ILE A 62 -15.93 5.35 4.05
C ILE A 62 -14.97 5.02 2.90
N LEU A 63 -15.11 3.84 2.29
CA LEU A 63 -14.30 3.42 1.16
C LEU A 63 -14.54 4.34 -0.05
N HIS A 64 -15.79 4.69 -0.32
CA HIS A 64 -16.16 5.61 -1.39
C HIS A 64 -15.47 6.96 -1.20
N TYR A 65 -15.60 7.57 -0.01
CA TYR A 65 -14.91 8.84 0.30
C TYR A 65 -13.39 8.72 0.20
N PHE A 66 -12.83 7.60 0.63
CA PHE A 66 -11.40 7.35 0.49
C PHE A 66 -10.98 7.28 -0.99
N GLU A 67 -11.77 6.65 -1.85
CA GLU A 67 -11.48 6.54 -3.28
C GLU A 67 -11.60 7.87 -4.01
N VAL A 68 -12.59 8.69 -3.64
CA VAL A 68 -12.79 10.05 -4.15
C VAL A 68 -11.63 10.97 -3.74
N CYS A 69 -11.26 10.98 -2.45
CA CYS A 69 -10.22 11.89 -1.95
C CYS A 69 -8.79 11.44 -2.29
N PHE A 70 -8.55 10.13 -2.42
CA PHE A 70 -7.22 9.58 -2.63
C PHE A 70 -7.19 8.69 -3.88
N PRO A 71 -7.45 9.22 -5.09
CA PRO A 71 -7.58 8.39 -6.28
C PRO A 71 -6.31 7.57 -6.55
N MET A 72 -6.51 6.33 -6.97
CA MET A 72 -5.42 5.44 -7.36
C MET A 72 -4.81 5.94 -8.68
N LYS A 73 -3.54 6.35 -8.66
CA LYS A 73 -2.83 6.79 -9.86
C LYS A 73 -1.87 5.69 -10.30
N ARG A 74 -1.91 5.35 -11.59
CA ARG A 74 -0.92 4.48 -12.23
C ARG A 74 0.30 5.32 -12.58
N CYS A 75 1.39 5.11 -11.87
CA CYS A 75 2.68 5.70 -12.17
C CYS A 75 3.52 4.68 -12.97
N LYS A 76 4.31 5.14 -13.94
CA LYS A 76 5.37 4.29 -14.50
C LYS A 76 6.29 3.88 -13.35
N ALA A 77 6.64 2.61 -13.27
CA ALA A 77 7.67 2.18 -12.34
C ALA A 77 8.96 2.88 -12.80
N GLY A 78 9.40 3.89 -12.04
CA GLY A 78 10.65 4.58 -12.37
C GLY A 78 11.74 3.54 -12.48
N SER A 79 12.56 3.63 -13.53
CA SER A 79 13.89 3.03 -13.48
C SER A 79 14.50 3.51 -12.18
N LYS A 80 15.00 2.59 -11.34
CA LYS A 80 15.74 2.98 -10.12
C LYS A 80 16.67 4.11 -10.55
N PRO A 81 16.63 5.30 -9.91
CA PRO A 81 17.61 6.33 -10.25
C PRO A 81 18.94 5.60 -10.18
N SER A 82 19.67 5.54 -11.30
CA SER A 82 21.00 4.96 -11.27
C SER A 82 21.69 5.76 -10.20
N LEU A 83 21.94 5.13 -9.06
CA LEU A 83 22.78 5.74 -8.04
C LEU A 83 24.07 5.95 -8.80
N LEU A 84 24.28 7.19 -9.28
CA LEU A 84 25.60 7.67 -9.63
C LEU A 84 26.39 7.29 -8.40
N LYS A 85 27.29 6.31 -8.56
CA LYS A 85 28.24 5.92 -7.54
C LYS A 85 28.91 7.23 -7.15
N GLN A 86 28.41 7.89 -6.11
CA GLN A 86 29.12 8.99 -5.52
C GLN A 86 30.38 8.34 -5.01
N ASN A 87 31.50 8.63 -5.67
CA ASN A 87 32.81 8.40 -5.10
C ASN A 87 32.82 9.26 -3.83
N LEU A 88 32.44 8.65 -2.71
CA LEU A 88 32.57 9.23 -1.39
C LEU A 88 34.07 9.47 -1.21
N THR A 89 34.52 10.69 -1.52
CA THR A 89 35.78 11.19 -1.02
C THR A 89 35.71 11.09 0.50
N THR A 90 36.78 10.57 1.08
CA THR A 90 36.96 10.16 2.49
C THR A 90 36.67 11.22 3.56
N GLN A 91 36.22 12.41 3.18
CA GLN A 91 36.01 13.56 4.07
C GLN A 91 34.63 13.60 4.76
N LEU A 92 33.67 12.73 4.40
CA LEU A 92 32.33 12.72 5.01
C LEU A 92 32.20 11.89 6.30
N CYS A 93 33.24 11.15 6.71
CA CYS A 93 33.21 10.33 7.94
C CYS A 93 33.25 11.13 9.26
N SER A 94 33.43 12.46 9.25
CA SER A 94 33.60 13.25 10.49
C SER A 94 32.34 13.95 11.00
N LEU A 95 31.18 13.81 10.33
CA LEU A 95 29.98 14.62 10.61
C LEU A 95 28.80 13.86 11.26
N GLU A 96 28.96 12.58 11.65
CA GLU A 96 27.85 11.78 12.21
C GLU A 96 27.54 12.00 13.71
N THR A 97 28.25 12.88 14.41
CA THR A 97 28.06 13.05 15.87
C THR A 97 27.03 14.11 16.30
N MET A 98 26.38 14.84 15.39
CA MET A 98 25.44 15.90 15.79
C MET A 98 24.17 15.96 14.93
N SER A 99 23.15 15.17 15.29
CA SER A 99 21.76 15.64 15.45
C SER A 99 20.77 14.46 15.55
N PHE A 100 20.56 13.95 16.76
CA PHE A 100 19.42 13.10 17.12
C PHE A 100 18.46 13.90 18.01
N PHE A 101 17.86 14.98 17.49
CA PHE A 101 16.82 15.71 18.21
C PHE A 101 15.42 15.44 17.60
N TYR A 102 14.66 14.63 18.36
CA TYR A 102 13.27 14.87 18.77
C TYR A 102 12.17 15.06 17.70
N ILE A 103 11.40 13.99 17.43
CA ILE A 103 9.98 14.10 17.02
C ILE A 103 9.14 13.19 17.94
N PRO A 104 8.39 13.72 18.92
CA PRO A 104 7.82 12.93 20.01
C PRO A 104 6.54 12.15 19.68
N ASN A 105 6.22 11.88 18.40
CA ASN A 105 4.97 11.15 18.08
C ASN A 105 5.04 10.24 16.84
N ARG A 106 6.19 9.64 16.56
CA ARG A 106 6.36 8.71 15.43
C ARG A 106 5.64 7.37 15.60
N ARG A 107 5.37 6.94 16.84
CA ARG A 107 4.81 5.61 17.14
C ARG A 107 3.34 5.49 16.71
N ILE A 108 2.52 6.50 16.95
CA ILE A 108 1.08 6.48 16.61
C ILE A 108 0.87 6.48 15.09
N TRP A 109 1.63 7.29 14.36
CA TRP A 109 1.58 7.32 12.89
C TRP A 109 2.04 6.01 12.24
N MET A 110 3.07 5.34 12.79
CA MET A 110 3.51 4.04 12.27
C MET A 110 2.47 2.92 12.49
N LEU A 111 1.68 2.99 13.56
CA LEU A 111 0.62 2.00 13.83
C LEU A 111 -0.58 2.16 12.88
N LEU A 112 -1.01 3.39 12.60
CA LEU A 112 -2.07 3.67 11.62
C LEU A 112 -1.67 3.26 10.20
N ILE A 113 -0.44 3.57 9.77
CA ILE A 113 0.07 3.15 8.45
C ILE A 113 0.15 1.62 8.37
N ARG A 114 0.63 0.93 9.43
CA ARG A 114 0.67 -0.54 9.46
C ARG A 114 -0.73 -1.16 9.39
N PHE A 115 -1.72 -0.60 10.07
CA PHE A 115 -3.08 -1.14 10.06
C PHE A 115 -3.74 -1.03 8.67
N VAL A 116 -3.65 0.15 8.04
CA VAL A 116 -4.18 0.39 6.69
C VAL A 116 -3.46 -0.48 5.64
N CYS A 117 -2.13 -0.59 5.73
CA CYS A 117 -1.36 -1.46 4.83
C CYS A 117 -1.68 -2.96 5.03
N ASN A 118 -1.95 -3.42 6.26
CA ASN A 118 -2.24 -4.82 6.54
C ASN A 118 -3.62 -5.25 5.99
N LYS A 119 -4.65 -4.40 6.09
CA LYS A 119 -5.96 -4.68 5.47
C LYS A 119 -5.87 -4.80 3.93
N ASN A 120 -5.07 -3.97 3.28
CA ASN A 120 -4.87 -4.08 1.82
C ASN A 120 -4.09 -5.33 1.40
N LYS A 121 -3.14 -5.80 2.23
CA LYS A 121 -2.43 -7.06 1.98
C LYS A 121 -3.33 -8.29 2.07
N ARG A 122 -4.30 -8.30 3.01
CA ARG A 122 -5.29 -9.39 3.13
C ARG A 122 -6.30 -9.42 1.97
N ARG A 123 -6.75 -8.26 1.47
CA ARG A 123 -7.59 -8.19 0.25
C ARG A 123 -6.87 -8.70 -1.01
N MET A 124 -5.55 -8.49 -1.13
CA MET A 124 -4.78 -9.04 -2.26
C MET A 124 -4.52 -10.54 -2.17
N LEU A 125 -4.36 -11.10 -0.97
CA LEU A 125 -4.16 -12.54 -0.78
C LEU A 125 -5.46 -13.34 -1.02
N SER A 126 -6.62 -12.77 -0.67
CA SER A 126 -7.93 -13.36 -0.99
C SER A 126 -8.17 -13.45 -2.51
N LYS A 127 -7.80 -12.43 -3.28
CA LYS A 127 -7.93 -12.45 -4.76
C LYS A 127 -6.97 -13.45 -5.42
N ARG A 128 -5.79 -13.70 -4.85
CA ARG A 128 -4.83 -14.72 -5.37
C ARG A 128 -5.26 -16.16 -5.09
N LEU A 129 -6.01 -16.40 -4.02
CA LEU A 129 -6.58 -17.72 -3.74
C LEU A 129 -7.74 -18.04 -4.69
N PHE A 130 -8.57 -17.06 -5.04
CA PHE A 130 -9.68 -17.26 -5.98
C PHE A 130 -9.22 -17.52 -7.43
N VAL A 131 -8.12 -16.92 -7.88
CA VAL A 131 -7.59 -17.16 -9.24
C VAL A 131 -6.93 -18.54 -9.36
N ASN A 132 -6.40 -19.11 -8.28
CA ASN A 132 -5.81 -20.46 -8.30
C ASN A 132 -6.82 -21.61 -8.18
N LEU A 133 -8.05 -21.34 -7.71
CA LEU A 133 -9.10 -22.37 -7.64
C LEU A 133 -9.90 -22.54 -8.94
N ASN A 134 -9.88 -21.56 -9.85
CA ASN A 134 -10.56 -21.63 -11.15
C ASN A 134 -9.68 -22.15 -12.31
N LEU A 135 -8.49 -22.68 -12.02
CA LEU A 135 -7.58 -23.29 -13.00
C LEU A 135 -7.39 -24.80 -12.79
N ARG A 136 -8.28 -25.43 -12.00
CA ARG A 136 -8.29 -26.87 -11.71
C ARG A 136 -9.66 -27.55 -11.87
N LEU A 137 -10.58 -26.90 -12.56
CA LEU A 137 -11.81 -27.49 -13.12
C LEU A 137 -11.78 -27.24 -14.63
#